data_AF-A0A821TUX1-F1
#
_entry.id   AF-A0A821TUX1-F1
#
_cell.length_a   1.000
_cell.length_b   1.000
_cell.length_c   1.000
_cell.angle_alpha   90.00
_cell.angle_beta   90.00
_cell.angle_gamma   90.00
#
_symmetry.space_group_name_H-M   'P 1'
#
loop_
_entity.id
_entity.type
_entity.pdbx_description
1 polymer ?
#
loop_
_entity_poly.entity_id
_entity_poly.type
_entity_poly.pdbx_seq_one_letter_code
_entity_poly.pdbx_strand_id
1 'polypeptide(L)'
;MIVMRDPVYTKCMNALQQVTARQGRPIVVCEEGDTETKSLASRVLEVPKTVDCLQGVLTVIPMQLLAFHIAVLRECNVDCPRNLAKSVTVE
;
A
#
# COMPACT_ATOMS: atom_id res chain seq x y z
N MET A 1 4.19 -1.78 -2.24
CA MET A 1 3.93 -1.47 -3.66
C MET A 1 2.45 -1.68 -3.94
N ILE A 2 1.84 -0.91 -4.84
CA ILE A 2 0.42 -1.01 -5.17
C ILE A 2 0.30 -1.40 -6.65
N VAL A 3 -0.45 -2.45 -6.94
CA VAL A 3 -0.69 -2.96 -8.30
C VAL A 3 -2.17 -3.30 -8.44
N MET A 4 -2.94 -2.45 -9.13
CA MET A 4 -4.39 -2.60 -9.35
C MET A 4 -4.68 -2.84 -10.83
N ARG A 5 -5.83 -3.44 -11.16
CA ARG A 5 -6.24 -3.76 -12.54
C ARG A 5 -6.89 -2.55 -13.22
N ASP A 6 -6.14 -1.44 -13.24
CA ASP A 6 -6.48 -0.18 -13.89
C ASP A 6 -5.69 -0.02 -15.22
N PRO A 7 -5.88 1.07 -15.99
CA PRO A 7 -5.16 1.30 -17.25
C PRO A 7 -3.63 1.36 -17.12
N VAL A 8 -3.12 1.48 -15.90
CA VAL A 8 -1.69 1.61 -15.57
C VAL A 8 -1.09 0.27 -15.10
N TYR A 9 -1.91 -0.78 -14.96
CA TYR A 9 -1.51 -2.13 -14.50
C TYR A 9 -0.21 -2.62 -15.15
N THR A 10 -0.11 -2.58 -16.48
CA THR A 10 1.08 -3.07 -17.21
C THR A 10 2.35 -2.32 -16.80
N LYS A 11 2.26 -1.01 -16.53
CA LYS A 11 3.41 -0.22 -16.08
C LYS A 11 3.79 -0.57 -14.64
N CYS A 12 2.80 -0.74 -13.76
CA CYS A 12 3.02 -1.17 -12.39
C CYS A 12 3.64 -2.59 -12.33
N MET A 13 3.19 -3.50 -13.19
CA MET A 13 3.74 -4.84 -13.29
C MET A 13 5.19 -4.84 -13.78
N ASN A 14 5.52 -4.01 -14.77
CA ASN A 14 6.91 -3.81 -15.20
C ASN A 14 7.79 -3.27 -14.07
N ALA A 15 7.29 -2.33 -13.27
CA ALA A 15 8.00 -1.84 -12.10
C ALA A 15 8.21 -2.94 -11.05
N LEU A 16 7.21 -3.83 -10.85
CA LEU A 16 7.30 -4.95 -9.91
C LEU A 16 8.40 -5.91 -10.36
N GLN A 17 8.43 -6.27 -11.64
CA GLN A 17 9.46 -7.11 -12.25
C GLN A 17 10.87 -6.52 -12.12
N GLN A 18 11.01 -5.19 -12.27
CA GLN A 18 12.30 -4.52 -12.09
C GLN A 18 12.80 -4.61 -10.64
N VAL A 19 11.89 -4.52 -9.67
CA VAL A 19 12.23 -4.68 -8.24
C VAL A 19 12.61 -6.13 -7.92
N THR A 20 11.83 -7.10 -8.39
CA THR A 20 12.11 -8.52 -8.14
C THR A 20 13.38 -9.01 -8.84
N ALA A 21 13.68 -8.51 -10.05
CA ALA A 21 14.93 -8.80 -10.76
C ALA A 21 16.19 -8.37 -9.97
N ARG A 22 16.05 -7.37 -9.09
CA ARG A 22 17.12 -6.90 -8.19
C ARG A 22 17.08 -7.59 -6.82
N GLN A 23 16.44 -8.75 -6.72
CA GLN A 23 16.23 -9.51 -5.49
C GLN A 23 15.43 -8.74 -4.41
N GLY A 24 14.70 -7.70 -4.80
CA GLY A 24 13.76 -7.03 -3.91
C GLY A 24 12.64 -7.97 -3.49
N ARG A 25 12.23 -7.92 -2.22
CA ARG A 25 11.12 -8.70 -1.66
C ARG A 25 9.93 -7.80 -1.31
N PRO A 26 9.21 -7.26 -2.30
CA PRO A 26 8.16 -6.29 -2.03
C PRO A 26 6.94 -6.94 -1.36
N ILE A 27 6.33 -6.18 -0.45
CA ILE A 27 4.94 -6.40 -0.02
C ILE A 27 4.05 -5.64 -1.01
N VAL A 28 3.09 -6.33 -1.61
CA VAL A 28 2.25 -5.79 -2.68
C VAL A 28 0.79 -5.74 -2.23
N VAL A 29 0.12 -4.61 -2.45
CA VAL A 29 -1.33 -4.50 -2.37
C VAL A 29 -1.86 -4.78 -3.77
N CYS A 30 -2.74 -5.77 -3.93
CA CYS A 30 -3.35 -6.12 -5.22
C CYS A 30 -4.84 -6.44 -5.07
N GLU A 31 -5.52 -6.55 -6.21
CA GLU A 31 -6.92 -6.99 -6.23
C GLU A 31 -7.05 -8.46 -5.80
N GLU A 32 -8.18 -8.76 -5.16
CA GLU A 32 -8.57 -10.13 -4.83
C GLU A 32 -8.56 -11.02 -6.08
N GLY A 33 -7.86 -12.15 -5.98
CA GLY A 33 -7.77 -13.13 -7.07
C GLY A 33 -6.70 -12.84 -8.13
N ASP A 34 -5.88 -11.80 -7.98
CA ASP A 34 -4.76 -11.54 -8.90
C ASP A 34 -3.59 -12.51 -8.68
N THR A 35 -3.65 -13.67 -9.34
CA THR A 35 -2.63 -14.73 -9.25
C THR A 35 -1.28 -14.32 -9.87
N GLU A 36 -1.30 -13.46 -10.88
CA GLU A 36 -0.10 -13.02 -11.59
C GLU A 36 0.78 -12.15 -10.67
N THR A 37 0.17 -11.14 -10.06
CA THR A 37 0.85 -10.26 -9.09
C THR A 37 1.31 -11.03 -7.86
N LYS A 38 0.50 -11.99 -7.39
CA LYS A 38 0.85 -12.87 -6.26
C LYS A 38 2.11 -13.69 -6.50
N SER A 39 2.34 -14.16 -7.74
CA SER A 39 3.49 -15.00 -8.07
C SER A 39 4.85 -14.27 -7.94
N LEU A 40 4.85 -12.95 -8.13
CA LEU A 40 6.06 -12.11 -8.07
C LEU A 40 6.28 -11.46 -6.70
N ALA A 41 5.23 -11.37 -5.87
CA ALA A 41 5.29 -10.70 -4.58
C ALA A 41 5.76 -11.64 -3.45
N SER A 42 6.48 -11.09 -2.47
CA SER A 42 6.88 -11.85 -1.26
C SER A 42 5.72 -12.00 -0.28
N ARG A 43 4.92 -10.94 -0.15
CA ARG A 43 3.67 -10.93 0.63
C ARG A 43 2.65 -10.09 -0.10
N VAL A 44 1.40 -10.46 0.05
CA VAL A 44 0.28 -9.83 -0.64
C VAL A 44 -0.78 -9.40 0.35
N LEU A 45 -1.29 -8.20 0.17
CA LEU A 45 -2.47 -7.68 0.82
C LEU A 45 -3.55 -7.54 -0.25
N GLU A 46 -4.56 -8.39 -0.18
CA GLU A 46 -5.67 -8.36 -1.13
C GLU A 46 -6.68 -7.30 -0.70
N VAL A 47 -7.16 -6.54 -1.69
CA VAL A 47 -8.28 -5.62 -1.53
C VAL A 47 -9.35 -5.95 -2.57
N PRO A 48 -10.64 -5.78 -2.26
CA PRO A 48 -11.69 -6.06 -3.23
C PRO A 48 -11.59 -5.09 -4.41
N LYS A 49 -12.02 -5.57 -5.57
CA LYS A 49 -12.08 -4.74 -6.77
C LYS A 49 -13.24 -3.75 -6.66
N THR A 50 -12.97 -2.49 -6.99
CA THR A 50 -13.99 -1.46 -7.22
C THR A 50 -13.68 -0.70 -8.51
N VAL A 51 -14.41 0.37 -8.76
CA VAL A 51 -14.19 1.28 -9.89
C VAL A 51 -12.85 1.99 -9.70
N ASP A 52 -12.08 2.16 -10.77
CA ASP A 52 -10.71 2.67 -10.76
C ASP A 52 -10.55 3.97 -9.95
N CYS A 53 -11.48 4.92 -10.10
CA CYS A 53 -11.42 6.20 -9.38
C CYS A 53 -11.68 6.09 -7.87
N LEU A 54 -12.25 4.98 -7.40
CA LEU A 54 -12.49 4.68 -5.99
C LEU A 54 -11.50 3.65 -5.42
N GLN A 55 -10.71 2.97 -6.26
CA GLN A 55 -9.73 1.97 -5.83
C GLN A 55 -8.69 2.55 -4.86
N GLY A 56 -8.37 3.84 -5.00
CA GLY A 56 -7.50 4.59 -4.08
C GLY A 56 -8.01 4.60 -2.63
N VAL A 57 -9.34 4.66 -2.42
CA VAL A 57 -9.95 4.66 -1.09
C VAL A 57 -9.76 3.32 -0.39
N LEU A 58 -9.79 2.21 -1.13
CA LEU A 58 -9.58 0.88 -0.56
C LEU A 58 -8.09 0.61 -0.30
N THR A 59 -7.22 1.01 -1.23
CA THR A 59 -5.78 0.73 -1.14
C THR A 59 -5.06 1.53 -0.04
N VAL A 60 -5.61 2.67 0.40
CA VAL A 60 -5.02 3.47 1.49
C VAL A 60 -5.29 2.87 2.87
N ILE A 61 -6.40 2.14 3.07
CA ILE A 61 -6.79 1.59 4.38
C ILE A 61 -5.72 0.62 4.92
N PRO A 62 -5.22 -0.37 4.15
CA PRO A 62 -4.13 -1.22 4.62
C PRO A 62 -2.86 -0.45 4.99
N MET A 63 -2.58 0.67 4.32
CA MET A 63 -1.41 1.51 4.61
C MET A 63 -1.60 2.30 5.93
N GLN A 64 -2.81 2.78 6.21
CA GLN A 64 -3.16 3.41 7.48
C GLN A 64 -3.02 2.42 8.64
N LEU A 65 -3.55 1.20 8.48
CA LEU A 65 -3.43 0.13 9.47
C LEU A 65 -1.98 -0.30 9.68
N LEU A 66 -1.18 -0.39 8.61
CA LEU A 66 0.25 -0.66 8.70
C LEU A 66 0.97 0.41 9.54
N ALA A 67 0.70 1.69 9.29
CA ALA A 67 1.28 2.78 10.05
C ALA A 67 0.89 2.71 11.53
N PHE A 68 -0.40 2.47 11.81
CA PHE A 68 -0.91 2.30 13.18
C PHE A 68 -0.20 1.15 13.90
N HIS A 69 -0.16 -0.05 13.30
CA HIS A 69 0.46 -1.21 13.94
C HIS A 69 1.97 -1.03 14.14
N ILE A 70 2.68 -0.41 13.19
CA ILE A 70 4.10 -0.09 13.37
C ILE A 70 4.29 0.89 14.53
N ALA A 71 3.46 1.92 14.65
CA ALA A 71 3.55 2.90 15.73
C ALA A 71 3.28 2.26 17.10
N VAL A 72 2.25 1.40 17.21
CA VAL A 72 1.95 0.65 18.43
C VAL A 72 3.10 -0.29 18.81
N LEU A 73 3.65 -1.05 17.85
CA LEU A 73 4.79 -1.94 18.08
C LEU A 73 6.08 -1.20 18.48
N ARG A 74 6.19 0.08 18.09
CA ARG A 74 7.31 0.97 18.48
C ARG A 74 7.00 1.81 19.71
N GLU A 75 5.92 1.53 20.43
CA GLU A 75 5.49 2.25 21.64
C GLU A 75 5.34 3.77 21.42
N CYS A 76 4.95 4.16 20.22
CA CYS A 76 4.69 5.56 19.87
C CYS A 76 3.24 5.92 20.18
N ASN A 77 3.00 7.17 20.61
CA ASN A 77 1.64 7.69 20.74
C ASN A 77 1.07 7.98 19.34
N VAL A 78 0.06 7.20 18.94
CA VAL A 78 -0.59 7.29 17.63
C VAL A 78 -1.49 8.53 17.49
N ASP A 79 -2.07 9.02 18.58
CA ASP A 79 -2.97 10.17 18.59
C ASP A 79 -2.22 11.50 18.66
N CYS A 80 -1.06 11.50 19.32
CA CYS A 80 -0.19 12.66 19.47
C CYS A 80 1.20 12.38 18.88
N PRO A 81 1.34 12.33 17.55
CA PRO A 81 2.65 12.19 16.92
C PRO A 81 3.52 13.43 17.21
N ARG A 82 4.83 13.22 17.31
CA ARG A 82 5.78 14.29 17.65
C ARG A 82 5.72 15.41 16.60
N ASN A 83 5.84 16.65 17.06
CA ASN A 83 5.92 17.86 16.21
C ASN A 83 4.68 18.14 15.34
N LEU A 84 3.52 17.58 15.69
CA LEU A 84 2.29 17.73 14.93
C LEU A 84 1.16 18.27 15.81
N ALA A 85 0.30 19.06 15.17
CA ALA A 85 -0.97 19.49 15.70
C ALA A 85 -2.08 19.07 14.71
N LYS A 86 -3.31 18.95 15.20
CA LYS A 86 -4.45 18.49 14.39
C LYS A 86 -4.78 19.42 13.22
N SER A 87 -4.50 20.72 13.38
CA SER A 87 -4.72 21.74 12.36
C SER A 87 -3.64 22.80 12.45
N VAL A 88 -3.11 23.22 11.31
CA VAL A 88 -2.22 24.38 11.23
C VAL A 88 -3.10 25.62 11.07
N THR A 89 -3.11 26.49 12.08
CA THR A 89 -3.98 27.68 12.13
C THR A 89 -3.20 28.99 12.12
N VAL A 90 -1.87 28.92 12.07
CA VAL A 90 -0.97 30.08 12.02
C VAL A 90 -0.05 29.93 10.81
N GLU A 91 0.16 31.03 10.09
CA GLU A 91 1.12 31.14 8.96
C GLU A 91 2.57 31.13 9.44
#